data_AF-A0A9E1UXE7-F1
#
_entry.id   AF-A0A9E1UXE7-F1
#
_cell.length_a   1.000
_cell.length_b   1.000
_cell.length_c   1.000
_cell.angle_alpha   90.00
_cell.angle_beta   90.00
_cell.angle_gamma   90.00
#
_symmetry.space_group_name_H-M   'P 1'
#
loop_
_entity.id
_entity.type
_entity.pdbx_description
1 polymer ?
#
loop_
_entity_poly.entity_id
_entity_poly.type
_entity_poly.pdbx_seq_one_letter_code
_entity_poly.pdbx_strand_id
1 'polypeptide(L)'
;TRANRTGRRAIHLHPIFNDIDVYGDDAPTRIAFSDRDLRQPEGSLPVAEAFHERTVMIPWFKHYRPETIEQHAAAYRKVALNADQLR
;
A
#
# COMPACT_ATOMS: atom_id res chain seq x y z
N THR A 1 -6.66 12.93 3.46
CA THR A 1 -7.08 12.17 2.26
C THR A 1 -7.34 10.71 2.62
N ARG A 2 -8.29 10.04 1.95
CA ARG A 2 -8.84 8.70 2.31
C ARG A 2 -7.80 7.58 2.50
N ALA A 3 -6.60 7.74 1.94
CA ALA A 3 -5.45 6.84 2.10
C ALA A 3 -4.89 6.73 3.54
N ASN A 4 -5.25 7.64 4.45
CA ASN A 4 -4.70 7.64 5.81
C ASN A 4 -5.43 6.70 6.80
N ARG A 5 -6.51 6.01 6.38
CA ARG A 5 -7.33 5.13 7.24
C ARG A 5 -7.19 3.65 6.94
N THR A 6 -6.68 3.28 5.78
CA THR A 6 -6.33 1.90 5.43
C THR A 6 -4.81 1.83 5.49
N GLY A 7 -4.22 0.89 6.23
CA GLY A 7 -2.77 0.80 6.48
C GLY A 7 -1.88 0.55 5.25
N ARG A 8 -2.32 0.91 4.05
CA ARG A 8 -1.59 0.87 2.79
C ARG A 8 -1.05 2.26 2.48
N ARG A 9 -0.08 2.73 3.26
CA ARG A 9 0.79 3.83 2.83
C ARG A 9 1.85 3.30 1.86
N ALA A 10 2.45 4.18 1.07
CA ALA A 10 3.64 3.83 0.30
C ALA A 10 4.71 3.35 1.29
N ILE A 11 5.22 2.13 1.08
CA ILE A 11 6.00 1.42 2.10
C ILE A 11 7.31 2.14 2.45
N HIS A 12 7.87 2.92 1.53
CA HIS A 12 9.09 3.70 1.77
C HIS A 12 8.89 4.82 2.79
N LEU A 13 7.65 5.19 3.11
CA LEU A 13 7.32 6.19 4.14
C LEU A 13 6.98 5.56 5.50
N HIS A 14 6.91 4.23 5.59
CA HIS A 14 6.47 3.58 6.82
C HIS A 14 7.58 3.64 7.90
N PRO A 15 7.28 4.08 9.14
CA PRO A 15 8.28 4.21 10.21
C PRO A 15 9.09 2.93 10.48
N ILE A 16 8.44 1.76 10.43
CA ILE A 16 9.11 0.45 10.56
C ILE A 16 10.25 0.21 9.55
N PHE A 17 10.32 0.94 8.44
CA PHE A 17 11.41 0.80 7.49
C PHE A 17 12.41 1.94 7.57
N ASN A 18 12.13 3.01 8.31
CA ASN A 18 12.96 4.21 8.34
C ASN A 18 13.57 4.53 9.71
N ASP A 19 12.91 4.12 10.80
CA ASP A 19 13.20 4.62 12.15
C ASP A 19 13.61 3.52 13.13
N ILE A 20 13.29 2.26 12.83
CA ILE A 20 13.63 1.13 13.70
C ILE A 20 15.09 0.72 13.54
N ASP A 21 15.73 0.46 14.68
CA ASP A 21 16.94 -0.32 14.80
C ASP A 21 16.56 -1.77 15.13
N VAL A 22 16.67 -2.65 14.13
CA VAL A 22 16.33 -4.07 14.21
C VAL A 22 17.46 -4.88 14.88
N TYR A 23 18.70 -4.39 14.79
CA TYR A 23 19.89 -5.18 15.14
C TYR A 23 20.67 -4.64 16.34
N GLY A 24 20.35 -3.45 16.84
CA GLY A 24 21.01 -2.85 17.99
C GLY A 24 22.31 -2.14 17.62
N ASP A 25 22.37 -1.53 16.43
CA ASP A 25 23.53 -0.79 15.92
C ASP A 25 23.54 0.70 16.34
N ASP A 26 22.66 1.09 17.29
CA ASP A 26 22.48 2.46 17.79
C ASP A 26 22.06 3.48 16.71
N ALA A 27 21.59 2.99 15.56
CA ALA A 27 21.09 3.78 14.44
C ALA A 27 19.95 3.04 13.71
N PRO A 28 19.03 3.76 13.03
CA PRO A 28 18.02 3.09 12.22
C PRO A 28 18.68 2.15 11.20
N THR A 29 18.23 0.90 11.15
CA THR A 29 18.87 -0.17 10.37
C THR A 29 19.04 0.19 8.90
N ARG A 30 18.15 1.01 8.35
CA ARG A 30 18.21 1.48 6.96
C ARG A 30 19.45 2.30 6.63
N ILE A 31 20.05 2.99 7.62
CA ILE A 31 21.18 3.90 7.42
C ILE A 31 22.42 3.55 8.25
N ALA A 32 22.36 2.52 9.11
CA ALA A 32 23.44 2.15 10.03
C ALA A 32 24.81 1.94 9.36
N PHE A 33 24.82 1.46 8.11
CA PHE A 33 26.04 1.16 7.36
C PHE A 33 26.11 1.87 6.00
N SER A 34 25.41 2.99 5.83
CA SER A 34 25.47 3.79 4.61
C SER A 34 26.21 5.10 4.87
N ASP A 35 27.00 5.53 3.89
CA ASP A 35 27.65 6.84 3.84
C ASP A 35 26.68 8.00 3.52
N ARG A 36 25.42 7.70 3.21
CA ARG A 36 24.38 8.67 2.85
C ARG A 36 23.02 8.26 3.39
N ASP A 37 22.10 9.21 3.46
CA ASP A 37 20.71 8.90 3.79
C ASP A 37 20.01 8.18 2.62
N LEU A 38 19.56 6.95 2.87
CA LEU A 38 18.85 6.11 1.91
C LEU A 38 17.32 6.18 2.06
N ARG A 39 16.83 6.99 3.01
CA ARG A 39 15.39 7.23 3.20
C ARG A 39 14.88 8.09 2.05
N GLN A 40 13.67 7.77 1.61
CA GLN A 40 12.99 8.49 0.55
C GLN A 40 11.87 9.31 1.18
N PRO A 41 11.96 10.65 1.17
CA PRO A 41 10.91 11.47 1.76
C PRO A 41 9.63 11.39 0.93
N GLU A 42 8.52 11.81 1.52
CA GLU A 42 7.25 11.98 0.81
C GLU A 42 7.43 12.90 -0.40
N GLY A 43 6.79 12.57 -1.52
CA GLY A 43 6.89 13.28 -2.79
C GLY A 43 8.10 12.88 -3.64
N SER A 44 9.06 12.11 -3.10
CA SER A 44 10.22 11.65 -3.88
C SER A 44 9.85 10.57 -4.90
N LEU A 45 8.76 9.82 -4.68
CA LEU A 45 8.22 8.80 -5.57
C LEU A 45 6.74 9.06 -5.91
N PRO A 46 6.41 10.17 -6.60
CA PRO A 46 5.03 10.63 -6.74
C PRO A 46 4.13 9.62 -7.45
N VAL A 47 4.67 8.87 -8.41
CA VAL A 47 3.93 7.81 -9.12
C VAL A 47 3.60 6.63 -8.20
N ALA A 48 4.56 6.21 -7.37
CA ALA A 48 4.35 5.10 -6.43
C ALA A 48 3.41 5.51 -5.28
N GLU A 49 3.50 6.76 -4.82
CA GLU A 49 2.66 7.31 -3.77
C GLU A 49 1.19 7.44 -4.21
N ALA A 50 0.95 7.78 -5.48
CA ALA A 50 -0.40 7.88 -6.05
C ALA A 50 -1.05 6.52 -6.39
N PHE A 51 -0.34 5.39 -6.26
CA PHE A 51 -0.81 4.07 -6.67
C PHE A 51 -2.17 3.69 -6.04
N HIS A 52 -2.36 3.99 -4.76
CA HIS A 52 -3.59 3.63 -4.03
C HIS A 52 -4.84 4.38 -4.49
N GLU A 53 -4.68 5.48 -5.23
CA GLU A 53 -5.82 6.24 -5.76
C GLU A 53 -6.41 5.61 -7.03
N ARG A 54 -5.63 4.77 -7.71
CA ARG A 54 -5.96 4.25 -9.05
C ARG A 54 -6.08 2.74 -9.12
N THR A 55 -5.82 2.05 -8.01
CA THR A 55 -5.77 0.59 -7.99
C THR A 55 -6.63 0.00 -6.88
N VAL A 56 -7.11 -1.21 -7.14
CA VAL A 56 -7.83 -2.03 -6.18
C VAL A 56 -7.11 -3.36 -6.05
N MET A 57 -7.10 -3.92 -4.84
CA MET A 57 -6.56 -5.25 -4.62
C MET A 57 -7.65 -6.27 -4.92
N ILE A 58 -7.34 -7.24 -5.79
CA ILE A 58 -8.17 -8.44 -5.95
C ILE A 58 -7.79 -9.42 -4.84
N PRO A 59 -8.77 -10.00 -4.11
CA PRO A 59 -8.50 -11.01 -3.10
C PRO A 59 -7.72 -12.18 -3.69
N TRP A 60 -6.80 -12.73 -2.89
CA TRP A 60 -6.06 -13.90 -3.32
C TRP A 60 -6.92 -15.17 -3.16
N PHE A 61 -7.53 -15.61 -4.26
CA PHE A 61 -8.30 -16.85 -4.31
C PHE A 61 -7.38 -18.08 -4.42
N LYS A 62 -6.80 -18.49 -3.28
CA LYS A 62 -5.93 -19.68 -3.19
C LYS A 62 -6.62 -20.99 -3.60
N HIS A 63 -7.93 -21.06 -3.43
CA HIS A 63 -8.75 -22.20 -3.78
C HIS A 63 -9.81 -21.76 -4.78
N TYR A 64 -10.08 -22.59 -5.79
CA TYR A 64 -11.14 -22.34 -6.75
C TYR A 64 -12.51 -22.64 -6.14
N ARG A 65 -13.16 -21.59 -5.63
CA ARG A 65 -14.51 -21.62 -5.08
C ARG A 65 -15.40 -20.71 -5.92
N PRO A 66 -16.02 -21.23 -7.00
CA PRO A 66 -16.61 -20.40 -8.05
C PRO A 66 -17.71 -19.48 -7.52
N GLU A 67 -18.56 -19.96 -6.62
CA GLU A 67 -19.64 -19.15 -6.01
C GLU A 67 -19.10 -17.93 -5.25
N THR A 68 -18.04 -18.12 -4.45
CA THR A 68 -17.40 -17.02 -3.71
C THR A 68 -16.70 -16.05 -4.65
N ILE A 69 -16.01 -16.55 -5.68
CA ILE A 69 -15.32 -15.72 -6.67
C ILE A 69 -16.33 -14.86 -7.43
N GLU A 70 -17.46 -15.45 -7.84
CA GLU A 70 -18.52 -14.75 -8.56
C GLU A 70 -19.14 -13.64 -7.70
N GLN A 71 -19.39 -13.90 -6.41
CA GLN A 71 -19.87 -12.86 -5.49
C GLN A 71 -18.93 -11.66 -5.40
N HIS A 72 -17.62 -11.89 -5.37
CA HIS A 72 -16.64 -10.80 -5.37
C HIS A 72 -16.64 -10.07 -6.72
N ALA A 73 -16.62 -10.80 -7.84
CA ALA A 73 -16.68 -10.21 -9.18
C ALA A 73 -17.94 -9.34 -9.38
N ALA A 74 -19.09 -9.83 -8.92
CA ALA A 74 -20.35 -9.08 -8.94
C ALA A 74 -20.27 -7.81 -8.09
N ALA A 75 -19.62 -7.84 -6.93
CA ALA A 75 -19.41 -6.65 -6.10
C ALA A 75 -18.55 -5.59 -6.80
N TYR A 76 -17.43 -5.98 -7.42
CA TYR A 76 -16.62 -5.05 -8.22
C TYR A 76 -17.40 -4.49 -9.41
N ARG A 77 -18.11 -5.34 -10.16
CA ARG A 77 -18.95 -4.92 -11.29
C ARG A 77 -20.03 -3.92 -10.85
N LYS A 78 -20.73 -4.19 -9.76
CA LYS A 78 -21.76 -3.30 -9.20
C LYS A 78 -21.20 -1.90 -8.96
N VAL A 79 -20.04 -1.81 -8.30
CA VAL A 79 -19.41 -0.52 -7.97
C VAL A 79 -18.88 0.17 -9.22
N ALA A 80 -18.16 -0.54 -10.09
CA ALA A 80 -17.55 0.04 -11.27
C ALA A 80 -18.57 0.59 -12.27
N LEU A 81 -19.71 -0.10 -12.45
CA LEU A 81 -20.77 0.32 -13.37
C LEU A 81 -21.68 1.43 -12.82
N ASN A 82 -21.56 1.78 -11.53
CA ASN A 82 -22.35 2.83 -10.88
C ASN A 82 -21.43 3.86 -10.18
N ALA A 83 -20.21 4.04 -10.70
CA ALA A 83 -19.20 4.87 -10.07
C ALA A 83 -19.62 6.36 -9.99
N ASP A 84 -20.45 6.81 -10.93
CA ASP A 84 -21.06 8.14 -10.98
C ASP A 84 -21.99 8.44 -9.80
N GLN A 85 -22.50 7.41 -9.12
CA GLN A 85 -23.38 7.55 -7.96
C GLN A 85 -22.59 7.68 -6.64
N LEU A 86 -21.26 7.48 -6.67
CA LEU A 86 -20.40 7.59 -5.50
C LEU A 86 -19.87 9.03 -5.38
N ARG A 87 -20.26 9.70 -4.29
CA ARG A 87 -19.80 11.04 -3.90
C ARG A 87 -18.53 11.00 -3.07
#